data_AF-A0A8S3GKD8-F1
#
_entry.id   AF-A0A8S3GKD8-F1
#
_cell.length_a   1.000
_cell.length_b   1.000
_cell.length_c   1.000
_cell.angle_alpha   90.00
_cell.angle_beta   90.00
_cell.angle_gamma   90.00
#
_symmetry.space_group_name_H-M   'P 1'
#
loop_
_entity.id
_entity.type
_entity.pdbx_description
1 polymer ?
#
loop_
_entity_poly.entity_id
_entity_poly.type
_entity_poly.pdbx_seq_one_letter_code
_entity_poly.pdbx_strand_id
1 'polypeptide(L)'
;MSIRSFTRTVATGQVLFHRYYYSSSFVRRPMEIFAMACTNLAAKIEENARRIRDVINVFHHIKQVRSGKTIRPLLVDQAYIDRKSEVIKA
;
A
#
# COMPACT_ATOMS: atom_id res chain seq x y z
N MET A 1 -19.35 1.99 -10.65
CA MET A 1 -18.36 1.37 -9.74
C MET A 1 -18.97 1.36 -8.34
N SER A 2 -19.41 0.19 -7.84
CA SER A 2 -20.23 0.09 -6.63
C SER A 2 -19.40 0.28 -5.36
N ILE A 3 -19.85 1.14 -4.44
CA ILE A 3 -19.18 1.42 -3.15
C ILE A 3 -18.88 0.13 -2.36
N ARG A 4 -19.68 -0.93 -2.56
CA ARG A 4 -19.51 -2.25 -1.92
C ARG A 4 -18.23 -2.99 -2.33
N SER A 5 -17.71 -2.80 -3.55
CA SER A 5 -16.46 -3.47 -3.95
C SER A 5 -15.22 -2.82 -3.32
N PHE A 6 -15.29 -1.52 -3.05
CA PHE A 6 -14.20 -0.79 -2.40
C PHE A 6 -14.03 -1.20 -0.93
N THR A 7 -15.12 -1.30 -0.18
CA THR A 7 -15.06 -1.68 1.24
C THR A 7 -14.55 -3.11 1.44
N ARG A 8 -14.91 -4.03 0.55
CA ARG A 8 -14.38 -5.41 0.55
C ARG A 8 -12.86 -5.43 0.39
N THR A 9 -12.32 -4.66 -0.57
CA THR A 9 -10.88 -4.57 -0.80
C THR A 9 -10.13 -4.04 0.44
N VAL A 10 -10.68 -3.01 1.08
CA VAL A 10 -10.08 -2.43 2.29
C VAL A 10 -10.13 -3.41 3.46
N ALA A 11 -11.27 -4.08 3.69
CA ALA A 11 -11.42 -5.07 4.75
C ALA A 11 -10.45 -6.24 4.56
N THR A 12 -10.36 -6.80 3.36
CA THR A 12 -9.41 -7.87 3.01
C THR A 12 -7.96 -7.42 3.22
N GLY A 13 -7.62 -6.19 2.81
CA GLY A 13 -6.29 -5.62 3.02
C GLY A 13 -5.90 -5.52 4.50
N GLN A 14 -6.82 -5.09 5.36
CA GLN A 14 -6.59 -5.02 6.81
C GLN A 14 -6.41 -6.42 7.42
N VAL A 15 -7.27 -7.38 7.06
CA VAL A 15 -7.16 -8.75 7.57
C VAL A 15 -5.82 -9.39 7.20
N LEU A 16 -5.36 -9.22 5.96
CA LEU A 16 -4.05 -9.71 5.52
C LEU A 16 -2.91 -9.08 6.32
N PHE A 17 -2.98 -7.77 6.55
CA PHE A 17 -1.98 -7.04 7.33
C PHE A 17 -1.93 -7.52 8.79
N HIS A 18 -3.07 -7.64 9.46
CA HIS A 18 -3.14 -8.15 10.84
C HIS A 18 -2.66 -9.59 10.96
N ARG A 19 -3.06 -10.46 10.03
CA ARG A 19 -2.61 -11.85 10.01
C ARG A 19 -1.09 -11.96 9.82
N TYR A 20 -0.51 -11.08 9.01
CA TYR A 20 0.93 -11.06 8.80
C TYR A 20 1.69 -10.69 10.09
N TYR A 21 1.28 -9.60 10.74
CA TYR A 21 1.94 -9.10 11.95
C TYR A 21 1.62 -9.89 13.22
N TYR A 22 0.67 -10.82 13.17
CA TYR A 22 0.51 -11.82 14.23
C TYR A 22 1.77 -12.70 14.40
N SER A 23 2.48 -13.00 13.31
CA SER A 23 3.67 -13.87 13.31
C SER A 23 4.95 -13.13 12.89
N SER A 24 4.89 -11.82 12.70
CA SER A 24 5.94 -10.99 12.11
C SER A 24 6.22 -9.75 12.95
N SER A 25 7.48 -9.34 13.03
CA SER A 25 7.86 -8.13 13.78
C SER A 25 7.75 -6.85 12.94
N PHE A 26 7.17 -5.80 13.52
CA PHE A 26 7.17 -4.43 12.99
C PHE A 26 8.56 -3.81 12.88
N VAL A 27 9.54 -4.29 13.67
CA VAL A 27 10.91 -3.77 13.67
C VAL A 27 11.68 -4.27 12.44
N ARG A 28 11.47 -5.53 12.06
CA ARG A 28 12.18 -6.16 10.93
C ARG A 28 11.57 -5.83 9.58
N ARG A 29 10.30 -5.41 9.56
CA ARG A 29 9.53 -5.21 8.32
C ARG A 29 8.74 -3.92 8.37
N PRO A 30 9.09 -2.92 7.55
CA PRO A 30 8.45 -1.62 7.57
C PRO A 30 6.98 -1.74 7.21
N MET A 31 6.12 -1.27 8.13
CA MET A 31 4.66 -1.28 7.99
C MET A 31 4.19 -0.65 6.68
N GLU A 32 4.83 0.43 6.23
CA GLU A 32 4.42 1.18 5.03
C GLU A 32 4.50 0.31 3.77
N ILE A 33 5.58 -0.47 3.62
CA ILE A 33 5.78 -1.38 2.47
C ILE A 33 4.74 -2.51 2.49
N PHE A 34 4.55 -3.14 3.65
CA PHE A 34 3.58 -4.23 3.80
C PHE A 34 2.14 -3.78 3.62
N ALA A 35 1.77 -2.59 4.11
CA ALA A 35 0.44 -2.05 3.90
C ALA A 35 0.13 -1.80 2.42
N MET A 36 1.10 -1.29 1.65
CA MET A 36 0.97 -1.16 0.19
C MET A 36 0.85 -2.53 -0.49
N ALA A 37 1.65 -3.51 -0.08
CA ALA A 37 1.62 -4.87 -0.61
C ALA A 37 0.27 -5.56 -0.34
N CYS A 38 -0.24 -5.49 0.90
CA CYS A 38 -1.54 -6.04 1.28
C CYS A 38 -2.69 -5.37 0.54
N THR A 39 -2.63 -4.05 0.32
CA THR A 39 -3.65 -3.33 -0.46
C THR A 39 -3.65 -3.78 -1.92
N ASN A 40 -2.46 -3.93 -2.51
CA ASN A 40 -2.30 -4.39 -3.89
C ASN A 40 -2.74 -5.86 -4.06
N LEU A 41 -2.44 -6.72 -3.08
CA LEU A 41 -2.87 -8.11 -3.06
C LEU A 41 -4.39 -8.23 -2.88
N ALA A 42 -4.98 -7.50 -1.94
CA ALA A 42 -6.43 -7.48 -1.72
C ALA A 42 -7.17 -7.01 -2.98
N ALA A 43 -6.65 -5.99 -3.67
CA ALA A 43 -7.25 -5.51 -4.93
C ALA A 43 -7.25 -6.59 -6.02
N LYS A 44 -6.24 -7.46 -6.06
CA LYS A 44 -6.20 -8.62 -6.98
C LYS A 44 -7.21 -9.69 -6.59
N ILE A 45 -7.35 -9.99 -5.28
CA ILE A 45 -8.31 -10.96 -4.75
C ILE A 45 -9.75 -10.54 -5.05
N GLU A 46 -10.05 -9.25 -4.91
CA GLU A 46 -11.39 -8.70 -5.14
C GLU A 46 -11.65 -8.36 -6.62
N GLU A 47 -10.83 -8.84 -7.55
CA GLU A 47 -10.95 -8.61 -9.00
C GLU A 47 -11.01 -7.12 -9.41
N ASN A 48 -10.44 -6.23 -8.60
CA ASN A 48 -10.38 -4.78 -8.80
C ASN A 48 -8.92 -4.30 -8.84
N ALA A 49 -8.07 -5.03 -9.57
CA ALA A 49 -6.64 -4.78 -9.62
C ALA A 49 -6.33 -3.33 -10.07
N ARG A 50 -5.49 -2.64 -9.29
CA ARG A 50 -5.02 -1.27 -9.58
C ARG A 50 -3.55 -1.28 -9.91
N ARG A 51 -3.05 -0.23 -10.58
CA ARG A 51 -1.61 -0.11 -10.85
C ARG A 51 -0.90 0.14 -9.52
N ILE A 52 0.24 -0.51 -9.31
CA ILE A 52 1.02 -0.32 -8.08
C ILE A 52 1.50 1.13 -7.89
N ARG A 53 1.66 1.86 -8.99
CA ARG A 53 1.94 3.30 -8.96
C ARG A 53 0.82 4.09 -8.26
N ASP A 54 -0.44 3.72 -8.46
CA ASP A 54 -1.57 4.40 -7.84
C ASP A 54 -1.58 4.16 -6.33
N VAL A 55 -1.26 2.93 -5.91
CA VAL A 55 -1.09 2.58 -4.50
C VAL A 55 0.05 3.40 -3.87
N ILE A 56 1.23 3.42 -4.50
CA ILE A 56 2.38 4.19 -3.99
C ILE A 56 2.06 5.69 -3.94
N ASN A 57 1.38 6.24 -4.94
CA ASN A 57 0.95 7.64 -4.97
C ASN A 57 0.03 7.99 -3.80
N VAL A 58 -0.96 7.13 -3.50
CA VAL A 58 -1.88 7.34 -2.39
C VAL A 58 -1.13 7.33 -1.06
N PHE A 59 -0.25 6.37 -0.83
CA PHE A 59 0.56 6.31 0.39
C PHE A 59 1.52 7.50 0.51
N HIS A 60 2.13 7.91 -0.60
CA HIS A 60 2.97 9.11 -0.66
C HIS A 60 2.18 10.38 -0.30
N HIS A 61 0.96 10.52 -0.81
CA HIS A 61 0.07 11.63 -0.48
C HIS A 61 -0.33 11.61 1.00
N ILE A 62 -0.78 10.46 1.53
CA ILE A 62 -1.17 10.30 2.94
C ILE A 62 -0.01 10.68 3.87
N LYS A 63 1.22 10.25 3.55
CA LYS A 63 2.40 10.57 4.34
C LYS A 63 2.67 12.07 4.38
N GLN A 64 2.54 12.76 3.25
CA GLN A 64 2.72 14.21 3.16
C GLN A 64 1.67 14.96 3.97
N VAL A 65 0.39 14.59 3.81
CA VAL A 65 -0.74 15.18 4.55
C VAL A 65 -0.56 15.00 6.06
N ARG A 66 -0.23 13.79 6.53
CA ARG A 66 0.00 13.52 7.96
C ARG A 66 1.21 14.27 8.53
N SER A 67 2.21 14.54 7.70
CA SER A 67 3.40 15.29 8.10
C SER A 67 3.26 16.81 7.99
N GLY A 68 2.10 17.32 7.55
CA GLY A 68 1.89 18.75 7.31
C GLY A 68 2.79 19.35 6.23
N LYS A 69 3.41 18.51 5.39
CA LYS A 69 4.32 18.95 4.33
C LYS A 69 3.54 19.43 3.11
N THR A 70 4.16 20.30 2.32
CA THR A 70 3.64 20.69 1.01
C THR A 70 3.49 19.45 0.12
N ILE A 71 2.31 19.28 -0.47
CA ILE A 71 2.01 18.13 -1.33
C ILE A 71 2.81 18.28 -2.63
N ARG A 72 3.76 17.39 -2.83
CA ARG A 72 4.59 17.28 -4.03
C ARG A 72 4.20 16.03 -4.82
N PRO A 73 4.28 16.09 -6.16
CA PRO A 73 4.05 14.92 -7.00
C PRO A 73 5.13 13.87 -6.76
N LEU A 74 4.76 12.60 -6.86
CA LEU A 74 5.71 11.50 -6.78
C LEU A 74 6.61 11.52 -8.02
N LEU A 75 7.91 11.75 -7.79
CA LEU A 75 8.92 11.67 -8.84
C LEU A 75 9.24 10.21 -9.16
N VAL A 76 9.57 9.94 -10.42
CA VAL A 76 9.93 8.59 -10.89
C VAL A 76 11.46 8.47 -10.90
N ASP A 77 12.02 8.49 -9.70
CA ASP A 77 13.46 8.41 -9.45
C ASP A 77 13.88 6.97 -9.05
N GLN A 78 15.17 6.78 -8.78
CA GLN A 78 15.69 5.48 -8.33
C GLN A 78 15.01 5.03 -7.02
N ALA A 79 14.73 5.95 -6.10
CA ALA A 79 14.04 5.66 -4.84
C ALA A 79 12.61 5.12 -5.07
N TYR A 80 11.89 5.62 -6.08
CA TYR A 80 10.62 5.04 -6.51
C TYR A 80 10.77 3.62 -7.04
N ILE A 81 11.80 3.36 -7.86
CA ILE A 81 12.06 2.02 -8.43
C ILE A 81 12.36 1.02 -7.32
N ASP A 82 13.22 1.40 -6.37
CA ASP A 82 13.61 0.55 -5.24
C ASP A 82 12.40 0.24 -4.37
N ARG A 83 11.61 1.26 -4.00
CA ARG A 83 10.38 1.10 -3.23
C ARG A 83 9.36 0.23 -3.95
N LYS A 84 9.20 0.40 -5.27
CA LYS A 84 8.31 -0.45 -6.07
C LYS A 84 8.77 -1.90 -6.03
N SER A 85 10.07 -2.16 -6.16
CA SER A 85 10.65 -3.51 -6.05
C SER A 85 10.39 -4.12 -4.67
N GLU A 86 10.59 -3.35 -3.60
CA GLU A 86 10.29 -3.81 -2.23
C GLU A 86 8.81 -4.19 -2.05
N VAL A 87 7.88 -3.36 -2.50
CA VAL A 87 6.43 -3.65 -2.40
C VAL A 87 6.02 -4.88 -3.20
N ILE A 88 6.71 -5.18 -4.31
CA ILE A 88 6.44 -6.38 -5.11
C ILE A 88 7.00 -7.65 -4.45
N LYS A 89 8.10 -7.53 -3.71
CA LYS A 89 8.81 -8.66 -3.08
C LYS A 89 8.36 -8.95 -1.65
N ALA A 90 7.68 -8.00 -1.00
CA ALA A 90 7.14 -8.13 0.36
C ALA A 90 6.02 -9.16 0.45
#